data_AF-A0A8J5NR74-F1
#
_entry.id   AF-A0A8J5NR74-F1
#
_cell.length_a   1.000
_cell.length_b   1.000
_cell.length_c   1.000
_cell.angle_alpha   90.00
_cell.angle_beta   90.00
_cell.angle_gamma   90.00
#
_symmetry.space_group_name_H-M   'P 1'
#
loop_
_entity.id
_entity.type
_entity.pdbx_description
1 polymer ?
#
loop_
_entity_poly.entity_id
_entity_poly.type
_entity_poly.pdbx_seq_one_letter_code
_entity_poly.pdbx_strand_id
1 'polypeptide(L)'
;MAREYSDSEPPLGFLAVEVDIHRPPGDPFNQSTWPFPLIREKVTGTSESQIVTNGNYDDAFIDRFVQAGLRLAERGAVGIITSCGFLAAAQTR
;
A
#
# COMPACT_ATOMS: atom_id res chain seq x y z
N MET A 1 -16.40 -19.04 -0.72
CA MET A 1 -17.42 -18.10 -0.20
C MET A 1 -16.70 -16.82 0.20
N ALA A 2 -17.06 -15.68 -0.39
CA ALA A 2 -16.55 -14.39 0.08
C ALA A 2 -17.13 -14.14 1.47
N ARG A 3 -16.26 -13.89 2.46
CA ARG A 3 -16.68 -13.62 3.83
C ARG A 3 -17.29 -12.21 3.86
N GLU A 4 -18.52 -12.07 4.32
CA GLU A 4 -19.10 -10.75 4.58
C GLU A 4 -18.40 -10.17 5.81
N TYR A 5 -17.72 -9.04 5.63
CA TYR A 5 -17.07 -8.33 6.72
C TYR A 5 -18.09 -7.39 7.36
N SER A 6 -18.14 -7.39 8.69
CA SER A 6 -18.90 -6.38 9.42
C SER A 6 -18.25 -5.02 9.22
N ASP A 7 -19.03 -3.96 8.97
CA ASP A 7 -18.57 -2.55 8.94
C ASP A 7 -17.82 -2.11 10.22
N SER A 8 -17.83 -2.95 11.26
CA SER A 8 -17.14 -2.72 12.53
C SER A 8 -15.68 -3.21 12.58
N GLU A 9 -15.20 -4.03 11.63
CA GLU A 9 -13.81 -4.51 11.67
C GLU A 9 -12.84 -3.45 11.15
N PRO A 10 -11.78 -3.10 11.91
CA PRO A 10 -10.86 -2.05 11.50
C PRO A 10 -10.06 -2.46 10.25
N PRO A 11 -10.06 -1.64 9.18
CA PRO A 11 -9.44 -2.01 7.91
C PRO A 11 -7.91 -1.89 7.94
N LEU A 12 -7.25 -2.74 7.17
CA LEU A 12 -5.84 -2.56 6.79
C LEU A 12 -5.75 -1.70 5.53
N GLY A 13 -4.80 -0.78 5.47
CA GLY A 13 -4.49 0.03 4.29
C GLY A 13 -3.37 -0.59 3.46
N PHE A 14 -3.52 -0.61 2.13
CA PHE A 14 -2.49 -1.06 1.19
C PHE A 14 -2.10 0.08 0.24
N LEU A 15 -0.82 0.45 0.24
CA LEU A 15 -0.22 1.37 -0.72
C LEU A 15 0.21 0.61 -1.98
N ALA A 16 -0.47 0.89 -3.10
CA ALA A 16 -0.23 0.26 -4.38
C ALA A 16 0.59 1.16 -5.31
N VAL A 17 1.78 0.69 -5.66
CA VAL A 17 2.58 1.21 -6.79
C VAL A 17 1.87 0.89 -8.10
N GLU A 18 2.05 1.71 -9.12
CA GLU A 18 1.55 1.43 -10.46
C GLU A 18 2.38 0.32 -11.12
N VAL A 19 1.88 -0.91 -11.00
CA VAL A 19 2.47 -2.11 -11.60
C VAL A 19 1.37 -3.03 -12.08
N ASP A 20 1.58 -3.66 -13.23
CA ASP A 20 0.69 -4.68 -13.78
C ASP A 20 1.24 -6.08 -13.48
N ILE A 21 0.81 -6.66 -12.35
CA ILE A 21 1.12 -8.03 -11.97
C ILE A 21 -0.13 -8.75 -11.47
N HIS A 22 -0.15 -10.07 -11.66
CA HIS A 22 -1.19 -10.92 -11.10
C HIS A 22 -1.12 -10.92 -9.56
N ARG A 23 -2.26 -10.68 -8.89
CA ARG A 23 -2.38 -10.60 -7.42
C ARG A 23 -3.28 -11.73 -6.89
N PRO A 24 -2.82 -12.99 -6.81
CA PRO A 24 -3.61 -14.12 -6.32
C PRO A 24 -3.87 -14.03 -4.81
N PRO A 25 -4.80 -14.81 -4.24
CA PRO A 25 -4.87 -14.98 -2.78
C PRO A 25 -3.51 -15.41 -2.20
N GLY A 26 -3.05 -14.73 -1.16
CA GLY A 26 -1.68 -14.79 -0.65
C GLY A 26 -0.86 -13.53 -0.97
N ASP A 27 -1.22 -12.79 -2.03
CA ASP A 27 -0.67 -11.46 -2.27
C ASP A 27 -1.30 -10.44 -1.31
N PRO A 28 -0.53 -9.54 -0.67
CA PRO A 28 -1.06 -8.56 0.28
C PRO A 28 -2.08 -7.56 -0.29
N PHE A 29 -2.12 -7.33 -1.61
CA PHE A 29 -3.12 -6.50 -2.30
C PHE A 29 -4.48 -7.19 -2.44
N ASN A 30 -4.53 -8.53 -2.40
CA ASN A 30 -5.76 -9.27 -2.60
C ASN A 30 -6.62 -9.29 -1.33
N GLN A 31 -7.87 -8.85 -1.40
CA GLN A 31 -8.81 -8.87 -0.26
C GLN A 31 -8.99 -10.28 0.33
N SER A 32 -8.91 -11.32 -0.51
CA SER A 32 -9.06 -12.73 -0.08
C SER A 32 -7.89 -13.23 0.77
N THR A 33 -6.78 -12.47 0.84
CA THR A 33 -5.65 -12.77 1.71
C THR A 33 -5.96 -12.49 3.18
N TRP A 34 -6.87 -11.54 3.45
CA TRP A 34 -7.06 -11.00 4.79
C TRP A 34 -8.39 -11.46 5.40
N PRO A 35 -8.40 -11.80 6.70
CA PRO A 35 -9.63 -12.11 7.43
C PRO A 35 -10.37 -10.85 7.90
N PHE A 36 -9.92 -9.65 7.49
CA PHE A 36 -10.50 -8.33 7.79
C PHE A 36 -10.51 -7.44 6.52
N PRO A 37 -11.21 -6.29 6.52
CA PRO A 37 -11.27 -5.41 5.36
C PRO A 37 -9.92 -4.84 4.92
N LEU A 38 -9.72 -4.70 3.60
CA LEU A 38 -8.54 -4.10 3.00
C LEU A 38 -8.92 -2.88 2.16
N ILE A 39 -8.46 -1.71 2.57
CA ILE A 39 -8.56 -0.47 1.81
C ILE A 39 -7.31 -0.31 0.95
N ARG A 40 -7.50 -0.09 -0.35
CA ARG A 40 -6.40 0.11 -1.31
C ARG A 40 -6.30 1.57 -1.71
N GLU A 41 -5.08 2.05 -1.82
CA GLU A 41 -4.75 3.38 -2.31
C GLU A 41 -3.62 3.27 -3.33
N LYS A 42 -3.87 3.73 -4.56
CA LYS A 42 -2.85 3.76 -5.61
C LYS A 42 -2.03 5.03 -5.46
N VAL A 43 -0.70 4.89 -5.47
CA VAL A 43 0.23 6.02 -5.47
C VAL A 43 0.52 6.40 -6.93
N THR A 44 -0.23 7.38 -7.44
CA THR A 44 -0.17 7.79 -8.86
C THR A 44 1.16 8.44 -9.22
N GLY A 45 1.61 8.25 -10.46
CA GLY A 45 2.88 8.77 -10.95
C GLY A 45 4.07 8.00 -10.38
N THR A 46 3.90 6.71 -10.09
CA THR A 46 5.00 5.85 -9.63
C THR A 46 5.27 4.77 -10.67
N SER A 47 6.50 4.27 -10.72
CA SER A 47 6.84 3.09 -11.51
C SER A 47 7.80 2.20 -10.72
N GLU A 48 7.87 0.93 -11.11
CA GLU A 48 8.82 -0.01 -10.50
C GLU A 48 10.28 0.48 -10.62
N SER A 49 10.65 1.10 -11.76
CA SER A 49 12.00 1.62 -11.99
C SER A 49 12.38 2.80 -11.10
N GLN A 50 11.41 3.57 -10.60
CA GLN A 50 11.67 4.64 -9.62
C GLN A 50 11.88 4.10 -8.21
N ILE A 51 11.26 2.95 -7.89
CA ILE A 51 11.30 2.34 -6.55
C ILE A 51 12.50 1.40 -6.42
N VAL A 52 12.74 0.57 -7.43
CA VAL A 52 13.86 -0.35 -7.48
C VAL A 52 15.06 0.38 -8.06
N THR A 53 15.68 1.22 -7.23
CA THR A 53 16.80 2.09 -7.61
C THR A 53 17.97 1.95 -6.64
N ASN A 54 19.18 2.21 -7.13
CA ASN A 54 20.40 2.33 -6.32
C ASN A 54 20.60 3.74 -5.76
N GLY A 55 19.79 4.71 -6.19
CA GLY A 55 19.87 6.11 -5.77
C GLY A 55 18.98 6.44 -4.56
N ASN A 56 19.09 7.67 -4.07
CA ASN A 56 18.15 8.20 -3.10
C ASN A 56 16.82 8.55 -3.78
N TYR A 57 15.73 8.46 -3.03
CA TYR A 57 14.44 8.98 -3.45
C TYR A 57 14.43 10.49 -3.34
N ASP A 58 13.82 11.17 -4.31
CA ASP A 58 13.52 12.60 -4.17
C ASP A 58 12.37 12.81 -3.16
N ASP A 59 12.38 13.95 -2.47
CA ASP A 59 11.39 14.25 -1.43
C ASP A 59 9.96 14.27 -2.01
N ALA A 60 9.80 14.81 -3.22
CA ALA A 60 8.50 14.89 -3.89
C ALA A 60 7.92 13.51 -4.24
N PHE A 61 8.77 12.50 -4.44
CA PHE A 61 8.43 11.12 -4.68
C PHE A 61 7.97 10.46 -3.39
N ILE A 62 8.71 10.66 -2.30
CA ILE A 62 8.32 10.19 -0.96
C ILE A 62 7.01 10.82 -0.52
N ASP A 63 6.81 12.11 -0.78
CA ASP A 63 5.58 12.83 -0.44
C ASP A 63 4.35 12.18 -1.09
N ARG A 64 4.45 11.60 -2.29
CA ARG A 64 3.33 10.87 -2.90
C ARG A 64 2.87 9.70 -2.03
N PHE A 65 3.81 8.96 -1.44
CA PHE A 65 3.51 7.85 -0.53
C PHE A 65 2.96 8.35 0.81
N VAL A 66 3.51 9.44 1.34
CA VAL A 66 3.00 10.07 2.57
C VAL A 66 1.55 10.50 2.38
N GLN A 67 1.24 11.24 1.31
CA GLN A 67 -0.11 11.69 1.02
C GLN A 67 -1.09 10.52 0.80
N ALA A 68 -0.65 9.46 0.11
CA ALA A 68 -1.47 8.25 -0.04
C ALA A 68 -1.71 7.55 1.31
N GLY A 69 -0.70 7.51 2.18
CA GLY A 69 -0.83 6.95 3.53
C GLY A 69 -1.80 7.75 4.40
N LEU A 70 -1.74 9.08 4.33
CA LEU A 70 -2.69 9.95 5.02
C LEU A 70 -4.13 9.73 4.54
N ARG A 71 -4.35 9.60 3.23
CA ARG A 71 -5.69 9.25 2.68
C ARG A 71 -6.19 7.90 3.19
N LEU A 72 -5.32 6.91 3.35
CA LEU A 72 -5.69 5.63 3.97
C LEU A 72 -6.11 5.81 5.43
N ALA A 73 -5.35 6.60 6.20
CA ALA A 73 -5.66 6.89 7.59
C ALA A 73 -7.00 7.65 7.74
N GLU A 74 -7.25 8.65 6.89
CA GLU A 74 -8.54 9.38 6.84
C GLU A 74 -9.73 8.46 6.53
N ARG A 75 -9.50 7.40 5.74
CA ARG A 75 -10.50 6.37 5.43
C ARG A 75 -10.62 5.29 6.50
N GLY A 76 -9.95 5.46 7.64
CA GLY A 76 -10.06 4.59 8.81
C GLY A 76 -9.08 3.42 8.86
N ALA A 77 -8.06 3.38 8.00
CA ALA A 77 -7.03 2.34 8.06
C ALA A 77 -6.28 2.40 9.41
N VAL A 78 -6.22 1.27 10.13
CA VAL A 78 -5.53 1.18 11.42
C VAL A 78 -4.07 0.72 11.30
N GLY A 79 -3.66 0.37 10.09
CA GLY A 79 -2.30 0.01 9.72
C GLY A 79 -2.12 0.17 8.23
N ILE A 80 -0.88 0.37 7.77
CA ILE A 80 -0.56 0.56 6.36
C ILE A 80 0.55 -0.41 5.96
N ILE A 81 0.35 -1.10 4.85
CA ILE A 81 1.31 -2.03 4.26
C ILE A 81 1.54 -1.72 2.78
N THR A 82 2.61 -2.29 2.24
CA THR A 82 2.94 -2.33 0.81
C THR A 82 3.48 -3.73 0.48
N SER A 83 3.64 -4.07 -0.81
CA SER A 83 4.13 -5.40 -1.22
C SER A 83 5.66 -5.52 -1.24
N CYS A 84 6.37 -4.46 -1.59
CA CYS A 84 7.81 -4.50 -1.86
C CYS A 84 8.55 -3.49 -0.97
N GLY A 85 9.38 -3.99 -0.06
CA GLY A 85 10.01 -3.20 1.02
C GLY A 85 11.07 -2.19 0.60
N PHE A 86 11.21 -1.85 -0.68
CA PHE A 86 12.26 -0.94 -1.18
C PHE A 86 12.19 0.47 -0.58
N LEU A 87 10.99 0.94 -0.21
CA LEU A 87 10.83 2.24 0.45
C LEU A 87 11.32 2.26 1.90
N ALA A 88 11.66 1.12 2.50
CA ALA A 88 12.30 1.09 3.82
C ALA A 88 13.62 1.87 3.82
N ALA A 89 14.32 1.94 2.68
CA ALA A 89 15.55 2.72 2.52
C ALA A 89 15.32 4.25 2.64
N ALA A 90 14.08 4.73 2.50
CA ALA A 90 13.73 6.14 2.69
C ALA A 90 13.62 6.54 4.18
N GLN A 91 13.50 5.57 5.09
CA GLN A 91 13.31 5.85 6.51
C GLN A 91 14.65 6.18 7.17
N THR A 92 14.82 7.45 7.57
CA THR A 92 15.94 7.90 8.39
C THR A 92 15.70 7.50 9.85
N ARG A 93 16.76 7.03 10.52
CA ARG A 93 16.71 6.60 11.93
C ARG A 93 16.37 7.71 12.91
#